data_AF-A0A1F7F6E0-F1
#
_entry.id   AF-A0A1F7F6E0-F1
#
_cell.length_a   1.000
_cell.length_b   1.000
_cell.length_c   1.000
_cell.angle_alpha   90.00
_cell.angle_beta   90.00
_cell.angle_gamma   90.00
#
_symmetry.space_group_name_H-M   'P 1'
#
loop_
_entity.id
_entity.type
_entity.pdbx_description
1 polymer ?
#
loop_
_entity_poly.entity_id
_entity_poly.type
_entity_poly.pdbx_seq_one_letter_code
_entity_poly.pdbx_strand_id
1 'polypeptide(L)'
;MKSRNVSSIAETRTVFVDLKWIKGILFGILFMFIVPLALSCSKETSGTFNPADHYLKIEELRAAKPLDLHKIESIYTTQLAPRYHTAYPAIHASILEAMRKGEAGENVRVQSQTISKELQKIFYRELAASLSALEAEADPAMYAQELERAKSAYACLKPLSKRRSEWLKNGTAFDDLFASAFSTLASMPGKETVKKTCDRIILLFRDIFIYSVFYELFGIETSRGTDNITCEEKMAEARIFLESALPFCRQQQFCVPLATAFHKDYRDLDIEKTREDLFAAFPGLDTHAVLKASGK
;
A
#
# COMPACT_ATOMS: atom_id res chain seq x y z
N MET A 1 5.92 -62.86 71.95
CA MET A 1 7.03 -62.70 72.93
C MET A 1 8.20 -62.00 72.24
N LYS A 2 9.01 -61.20 72.98
CA LYS A 2 10.25 -60.51 72.54
C LYS A 2 10.05 -59.42 71.46
N SER A 3 10.10 -58.11 71.78
CA SER A 3 11.24 -57.23 72.18
C SER A 3 12.02 -56.68 70.96
N ARG A 4 11.80 -55.40 70.58
CA ARG A 4 12.60 -54.21 70.98
C ARG A 4 14.05 -54.17 70.47
N ASN A 5 14.33 -53.29 69.50
CA ASN A 5 15.26 -52.13 69.55
C ASN A 5 15.59 -51.66 68.11
N VAL A 6 15.57 -50.36 67.73
CA VAL A 6 16.44 -49.23 68.14
C VAL A 6 17.89 -49.51 67.65
N SER A 7 18.58 -48.69 66.83
CA SER A 7 18.40 -47.28 66.41
C SER A 7 19.22 -46.89 65.15
N SER A 8 18.96 -45.68 64.63
CA SER A 8 19.95 -44.66 64.19
C SER A 8 20.94 -44.94 63.03
N ILE A 9 20.94 -44.06 62.02
CA ILE A 9 21.99 -43.05 61.77
C ILE A 9 21.47 -42.08 60.68
N ALA A 10 21.84 -40.79 60.77
CA ALA A 10 21.43 -39.78 59.80
C ALA A 10 22.43 -39.68 58.63
N GLU A 11 21.94 -39.67 57.39
CA GLU A 11 22.75 -39.36 56.20
C GLU A 11 22.61 -37.88 55.82
N THR A 12 23.73 -37.16 55.89
CA THR A 12 23.87 -35.78 55.45
C THR A 12 23.88 -35.73 53.91
N ARG A 13 22.74 -35.36 53.28
CA ARG A 13 22.70 -35.12 51.84
C ARG A 13 23.31 -33.79 51.46
N THR A 14 24.51 -33.82 50.90
CA THR A 14 25.17 -32.69 50.24
C THR A 14 24.35 -32.28 49.01
N VAL A 15 23.72 -31.10 49.05
CA VAL A 15 22.99 -30.56 47.89
C VAL A 15 23.98 -29.92 46.92
N PHE A 16 24.33 -30.65 45.87
CA PHE A 16 24.93 -30.04 44.67
C PHE A 16 23.85 -29.23 43.95
N VAL A 17 23.93 -27.90 44.04
CA VAL A 17 23.10 -27.00 43.23
C VAL A 17 23.65 -27.00 41.80
N ASP A 18 22.87 -27.54 40.85
CA ASP A 18 23.26 -27.59 39.43
C ASP A 18 23.34 -26.16 38.84
N LEU A 19 24.56 -25.70 38.55
CA LEU A 19 24.85 -24.35 38.04
C LEU A 19 24.20 -24.02 36.68
N LYS A 20 23.54 -24.98 36.02
CA LYS A 20 22.82 -24.75 34.75
C LYS A 20 21.73 -23.68 34.84
N TRP A 21 21.08 -23.51 35.99
CA TRP A 21 19.99 -22.52 36.13
C TRP A 21 20.46 -21.07 36.12
N ILE A 22 21.68 -20.78 36.58
CA ILE A 22 22.21 -19.40 36.65
C ILE A 22 22.46 -18.82 35.24
N LYS A 23 22.82 -19.67 34.26
CA LYS A 23 23.03 -19.25 32.86
C LYS A 23 21.74 -18.86 32.15
N GLY A 24 20.59 -19.44 32.53
CA GLY A 24 19.28 -19.07 31.96
C GLY A 24 18.82 -17.68 32.39
N ILE A 25 19.05 -17.32 33.66
CA ILE A 25 18.58 -16.04 34.23
C ILE A 25 19.40 -14.85 33.70
N LEU A 26 20.73 -14.99 33.54
CA LEU A 26 21.53 -13.92 32.94
C LEU A 26 21.18 -13.62 31.48
N PHE A 27 20.77 -14.64 30.70
CA PHE A 27 20.38 -14.43 29.30
C PHE A 27 19.04 -13.70 29.17
N GLY A 28 18.09 -13.98 30.07
CA GLY A 28 16.81 -13.27 30.13
C GLY A 28 16.93 -11.80 30.53
N ILE A 29 17.82 -11.48 31.48
CA ILE A 29 18.07 -10.09 31.90
C ILE A 29 18.77 -9.30 30.79
N LEU A 30 19.76 -9.89 30.10
CA LEU A 30 20.45 -9.18 29.01
C LEU A 30 19.52 -8.82 27.83
N PHE A 31 18.49 -9.65 27.55
CA PHE A 31 17.52 -9.36 26.49
C PHE A 31 16.47 -8.30 26.87
N MET A 32 16.13 -8.15 28.17
CA MET A 32 15.19 -7.10 28.61
C MET A 32 15.77 -5.68 28.60
N PHE A 33 17.10 -5.52 28.66
CA PHE A 33 17.75 -4.19 28.73
C PHE A 33 18.34 -3.68 27.41
N ILE A 34 18.37 -4.49 26.34
CA ILE A 34 18.89 -4.06 25.02
C ILE A 34 17.78 -3.57 24.07
N VAL A 35 16.51 -3.90 24.33
CA VAL A 35 15.38 -3.51 23.47
C VAL A 35 14.84 -2.07 23.66
N PRO A 36 14.96 -1.37 24.81
CA PRO A 36 14.41 -0.01 24.94
C PRO A 36 15.37 1.11 24.47
N LEU A 37 16.41 0.82 23.68
CA LEU A 37 17.37 1.82 23.18
C LEU A 37 17.42 1.99 21.65
N ALA A 38 16.41 1.49 20.94
CA ALA A 38 16.12 1.87 19.55
C ALA A 38 14.92 2.84 19.43
N LEU A 39 14.25 3.17 20.54
CA LEU A 39 13.37 4.34 20.66
C LEU A 39 14.19 5.62 20.86
N SER A 40 15.18 5.85 19.99
CA SER A 40 15.72 7.20 19.82
C SER A 40 14.61 8.05 19.21
N CYS A 41 13.90 8.77 20.09
CA CYS A 41 12.97 9.81 19.70
C CYS A 41 13.62 10.74 18.67
N SER A 42 13.25 10.58 17.40
CA SER A 42 13.24 11.74 16.50
C SER A 42 12.35 12.76 17.19
N LYS A 43 12.93 13.88 17.63
CA LYS A 43 12.18 15.04 18.08
C LYS A 43 11.58 15.73 16.86
N GLU A 44 10.60 15.08 16.23
CA GLU A 44 9.64 15.79 15.41
C GLU A 44 8.79 16.65 16.35
N THR A 45 9.07 17.95 16.30
CA THR A 45 8.39 19.01 17.03
C THR A 45 6.92 19.06 16.63
N SER A 46 6.07 18.32 17.34
CA SER A 46 4.61 18.48 17.39
C SER A 46 3.92 18.74 16.03
N GLY A 47 4.39 18.07 14.97
CA GLY A 47 3.81 18.14 13.63
C GLY A 47 2.91 16.94 13.39
N THR A 48 1.71 17.18 12.87
CA THR A 48 0.82 16.11 12.37
C THR A 48 1.47 15.48 11.13
N PHE A 49 1.76 14.17 11.22
CA PHE A 49 2.75 13.48 10.37
C PHE A 49 2.68 13.66 8.85
N ASN A 50 1.50 13.65 8.22
CA ASN A 50 1.33 13.74 6.76
C ASN A 50 2.21 12.79 5.89
N PRO A 51 1.79 11.54 5.60
CA PRO A 51 2.51 10.61 4.69
C PRO A 51 2.88 11.17 3.31
N ALA A 52 2.18 12.20 2.81
CA ALA A 52 2.42 12.76 1.49
C ALA A 52 3.83 13.34 1.36
N ASP A 53 4.39 13.96 2.41
CA ASP A 53 5.70 14.60 2.34
C ASP A 53 6.82 13.58 2.09
N HIS A 54 6.66 12.36 2.60
CA HIS A 54 7.59 11.25 2.40
C HIS A 54 7.34 10.49 1.10
N TYR A 55 6.07 10.24 0.74
CA TYR A 55 5.72 9.54 -0.50
C TYR A 55 6.06 10.37 -1.74
N LEU A 56 5.77 11.68 -1.74
CA LEU A 56 6.14 12.57 -2.84
C LEU A 56 7.68 12.62 -2.99
N LYS A 57 8.42 12.53 -1.88
CA LYS A 57 9.88 12.43 -1.94
C LYS A 57 10.38 11.13 -2.59
N ILE A 58 9.68 10.01 -2.37
CA ILE A 58 9.93 8.75 -3.09
C ILE A 58 9.64 8.90 -4.59
N GLU A 59 8.54 9.55 -4.98
CA GLU A 59 8.24 9.83 -6.40
C GLU A 59 9.30 10.74 -7.07
N GLU A 60 9.82 11.75 -6.36
CA GLU A 60 10.94 12.59 -6.84
C GLU A 60 12.21 11.77 -7.08
N LEU A 61 12.61 10.95 -6.10
CA LEU A 61 13.79 10.09 -6.20
C LEU A 61 13.65 9.04 -7.31
N ARG A 62 12.42 8.53 -7.53
CA ARG A 62 12.11 7.59 -8.61
C ARG A 62 12.24 8.23 -10.00
N ALA A 63 12.00 9.54 -10.12
CA ALA A 63 12.16 10.29 -11.36
C ALA A 63 13.61 10.75 -11.63
N ALA A 64 14.49 10.68 -10.62
CA ALA A 64 15.88 11.11 -10.73
C ALA A 64 16.73 10.22 -11.64
N LYS A 65 17.82 10.79 -12.17
CA LYS A 65 18.83 10.10 -12.98
C LYS A 65 20.22 10.48 -12.45
N PRO A 66 21.00 9.56 -11.85
CA PRO A 66 20.67 8.16 -11.57
C PRO A 66 19.52 7.98 -10.57
N LEU A 67 18.87 6.83 -10.63
CA LEU A 67 17.87 6.37 -9.66
C LEU A 67 18.57 5.93 -8.36
N ASP A 68 18.17 6.48 -7.23
CA ASP A 68 18.76 6.19 -5.92
C ASP A 68 17.82 5.32 -5.07
N LEU A 69 17.98 4.01 -5.17
CA LEU A 69 17.09 3.05 -4.52
C LEU A 69 17.29 3.01 -2.99
N HIS A 70 18.53 3.17 -2.50
CA HIS A 70 18.81 3.21 -1.06
C HIS A 70 18.18 4.42 -0.38
N LYS A 71 18.08 5.59 -1.04
CA LYS A 71 17.29 6.71 -0.50
C LYS A 71 15.79 6.42 -0.47
N ILE A 72 15.25 5.73 -1.47
CA ILE A 72 13.84 5.31 -1.48
C ILE A 72 13.55 4.32 -0.33
N GLU A 73 14.42 3.32 -0.17
CA GLU A 73 14.38 2.36 0.94
C GLU A 73 14.49 3.05 2.29
N SER A 74 15.45 3.96 2.47
CA SER A 74 15.64 4.68 3.74
C SER A 74 14.40 5.50 4.13
N ILE A 75 13.79 6.23 3.18
CA ILE A 75 12.54 6.97 3.45
C ILE A 75 11.41 6.01 3.78
N TYR A 76 11.26 4.92 3.02
CA TYR A 76 10.21 3.94 3.29
C TYR A 76 10.37 3.31 4.67
N THR A 77 11.52 2.69 4.96
CA THR A 77 11.78 1.93 6.18
C THR A 77 11.74 2.79 7.44
N THR A 78 12.17 4.05 7.38
CA THR A 78 12.19 4.95 8.54
C THR A 78 10.89 5.75 8.75
N GLN A 79 10.17 6.13 7.68
CA GLN A 79 9.04 7.07 7.77
C GLN A 79 7.67 6.42 7.53
N LEU A 80 7.56 5.54 6.53
CA LEU A 80 6.29 4.99 6.07
C LEU A 80 6.02 3.60 6.65
N ALA A 81 7.00 2.70 6.58
CA ALA A 81 6.90 1.33 7.06
C ALA A 81 6.44 1.23 8.52
N PRO A 82 6.95 2.01 9.50
CA PRO A 82 6.54 1.90 10.90
C PRO A 82 5.04 2.12 11.14
N ARG A 83 4.37 2.83 10.24
CA ARG A 83 2.95 3.18 10.32
C ARG A 83 2.05 2.21 9.52
N TYR A 84 2.58 1.55 8.48
CA TYR A 84 1.78 0.73 7.55
C TYR A 84 2.09 -0.77 7.54
N HIS A 85 3.25 -1.23 8.03
CA HIS A 85 3.64 -2.65 7.95
C HIS A 85 2.67 -3.60 8.66
N THR A 86 2.18 -3.23 9.85
CA THR A 86 1.24 -4.04 10.63
C THR A 86 -0.14 -4.15 9.98
N ALA A 87 -0.63 -3.06 9.38
CA ALA A 87 -1.93 -3.02 8.71
C ALA A 87 -1.91 -3.71 7.33
N TYR A 88 -0.78 -3.67 6.64
CA TYR A 88 -0.63 -4.16 5.27
C TYR A 88 0.58 -5.10 5.07
N PRO A 89 0.69 -6.19 5.85
CA PRO A 89 1.91 -7.03 5.89
C PRO A 89 2.27 -7.65 4.54
N ALA A 90 1.27 -8.05 3.74
CA ALA A 90 1.51 -8.58 2.39
C ALA A 90 2.06 -7.52 1.42
N ILE A 91 1.61 -6.26 1.52
CA ILE A 91 2.12 -5.16 0.69
C ILE A 91 3.52 -4.76 1.15
N HIS A 92 3.75 -4.71 2.47
CA HIS A 92 5.07 -4.49 3.04
C HIS A 92 6.09 -5.53 2.57
N ALA A 93 5.75 -6.81 2.58
CA ALA A 93 6.59 -7.89 2.06
C ALA A 93 6.90 -7.71 0.56
N SER A 94 5.91 -7.30 -0.25
CA SER A 94 6.09 -6.99 -1.68
C SER A 94 7.09 -5.83 -1.89
N ILE A 95 6.97 -4.77 -1.09
CA ILE A 95 7.90 -3.61 -1.12
C ILE A 95 9.32 -4.02 -0.74
N LEU A 96 9.50 -4.81 0.32
CA LEU A 96 10.83 -5.30 0.73
C LEU A 96 11.47 -6.22 -0.32
N GLU A 97 10.69 -7.10 -0.96
CA GLU A 97 11.18 -7.96 -2.02
C GLU A 97 11.58 -7.16 -3.27
N ALA A 98 10.83 -6.11 -3.62
CA ALA A 98 11.21 -5.19 -4.69
C ALA A 98 12.52 -4.44 -4.37
N MET A 99 12.70 -3.99 -3.12
CA MET A 99 13.96 -3.37 -2.66
C MET A 99 15.13 -4.35 -2.82
N ARG A 100 15.02 -5.56 -2.25
CA ARG A 100 16.04 -6.61 -2.33
C ARG A 100 16.44 -6.94 -3.79
N LYS A 101 15.47 -7.02 -4.70
CA LYS A 101 15.72 -7.24 -6.14
C LYS A 101 16.43 -6.06 -6.78
N GLY A 102 16.02 -4.83 -6.46
CA GLY A 102 16.61 -3.63 -7.02
C GLY A 102 18.06 -3.40 -6.55
N GLU A 103 18.37 -3.74 -5.30
CA GLU A 103 19.75 -3.77 -4.78
C GLU A 103 20.61 -4.82 -5.49
N ALA A 104 20.05 -5.99 -5.80
CA ALA A 104 20.69 -7.03 -6.61
C ALA A 104 20.85 -6.65 -8.11
N GLY A 105 20.36 -5.48 -8.53
CA GLY A 105 20.40 -5.01 -9.91
C GLY A 105 19.29 -5.57 -10.82
N GLU A 106 18.37 -6.38 -10.29
CA GLU A 106 17.30 -7.03 -11.05
C GLU A 106 16.24 -6.02 -11.51
N ASN A 107 16.37 -5.49 -12.73
CA ASN A 107 15.41 -4.56 -13.34
C ASN A 107 15.06 -3.37 -12.41
N VAL A 108 16.08 -2.67 -11.90
CA VAL A 108 15.97 -1.62 -10.84
C VAL A 108 14.82 -0.61 -11.07
N ARG A 109 14.55 -0.24 -12.33
CA ARG A 109 13.45 0.66 -12.70
C ARG A 109 12.05 0.05 -12.55
N VAL A 110 11.90 -1.25 -12.83
CA VAL A 110 10.66 -2.01 -12.56
C VAL A 110 10.44 -2.08 -11.04
N GLN A 111 11.49 -2.34 -10.26
CA GLN A 111 11.37 -2.42 -8.80
C GLN A 111 10.97 -1.09 -8.16
N SER A 112 11.55 0.03 -8.58
CA SER A 112 11.16 1.35 -8.05
C SER A 112 9.72 1.75 -8.43
N GLN A 113 9.22 1.28 -9.58
CA GLN A 113 7.81 1.40 -9.94
C GLN A 113 6.92 0.50 -9.07
N THR A 114 7.30 -0.76 -8.82
CA THR A 114 6.61 -1.67 -7.89
C THR A 114 6.45 -1.04 -6.50
N ILE A 115 7.54 -0.50 -5.93
CA ILE A 115 7.52 0.20 -4.63
C ILE A 115 6.51 1.36 -4.65
N SER A 116 6.54 2.19 -5.69
CA SER A 116 5.61 3.33 -5.85
C SER A 116 4.14 2.89 -5.92
N LYS A 117 3.81 1.82 -6.66
CA LYS A 117 2.41 1.39 -6.83
C LYS A 117 1.86 0.66 -5.61
N GLU A 118 2.69 -0.14 -4.95
CA GLU A 118 2.32 -0.78 -3.68
C GLU A 118 2.06 0.27 -2.59
N LEU A 119 2.81 1.38 -2.58
CA LEU A 119 2.50 2.55 -1.74
C LEU A 119 1.17 3.21 -2.14
N GLN A 120 0.89 3.42 -3.43
CA GLN A 120 -0.41 3.95 -3.89
C GLN A 120 -1.58 3.03 -3.47
N LYS A 121 -1.40 1.71 -3.48
CA LYS A 121 -2.38 0.71 -3.01
C LYS A 121 -2.59 0.78 -1.49
N ILE A 122 -1.55 1.08 -0.70
CA ILE A 122 -1.70 1.42 0.73
C ILE A 122 -2.53 2.69 0.90
N PHE A 123 -2.18 3.79 0.21
CA PHE A 123 -2.90 5.06 0.38
C PHE A 123 -4.35 5.01 -0.09
N TYR A 124 -4.68 4.19 -1.10
CA TYR A 124 -6.08 3.98 -1.48
C TYR A 124 -6.86 3.19 -0.41
N ARG A 125 -6.23 2.23 0.26
CA ARG A 125 -6.84 1.51 1.40
C ARG A 125 -7.01 2.41 2.62
N GLU A 126 -6.01 3.22 2.95
CA GLU A 126 -6.11 4.23 4.02
C GLU A 126 -7.24 5.23 3.75
N LEU A 127 -7.34 5.73 2.51
CA LEU A 127 -8.43 6.62 2.10
C LEU A 127 -9.79 5.95 2.28
N ALA A 128 -9.97 4.73 1.78
CA ALA A 128 -11.23 3.99 1.91
C ALA A 128 -11.59 3.70 3.38
N ALA A 129 -10.59 3.37 4.22
CA ALA A 129 -10.78 3.14 5.65
C ALA A 129 -11.23 4.42 6.38
N SER A 130 -10.56 5.56 6.16
CA SER A 130 -10.94 6.84 6.78
C SER A 130 -12.31 7.34 6.29
N LEU A 131 -12.64 7.18 5.00
CA LEU A 131 -13.98 7.50 4.49
C LEU A 131 -15.07 6.60 5.11
N SER A 132 -14.78 5.31 5.33
CA SER A 132 -15.70 4.41 6.03
C SER A 132 -15.85 4.75 7.52
N ALA A 133 -14.81 5.31 8.15
CA ALA A 133 -14.89 5.79 9.54
C ALA A 133 -15.76 7.06 9.64
N LEU A 134 -15.63 8.00 8.70
CA LEU A 134 -16.48 9.19 8.61
C LEU A 134 -17.98 8.87 8.51
N GLU A 135 -18.37 7.78 7.81
CA GLU A 135 -19.78 7.35 7.74
C GLU A 135 -20.36 6.84 9.06
N ALA A 136 -19.49 6.43 9.99
CA ALA A 136 -19.86 5.89 11.29
C ALA A 136 -19.79 6.93 12.42
N GLU A 137 -19.02 8.00 12.23
CA GLU A 137 -18.67 8.95 13.30
C GLU A 137 -19.76 10.01 13.54
N ALA A 138 -20.02 10.29 14.82
CA ALA A 138 -20.96 11.28 15.31
C ALA A 138 -20.28 12.37 16.16
N ASP A 139 -19.08 12.11 16.70
CA ASP A 139 -18.28 13.12 17.39
C ASP A 139 -17.58 14.07 16.38
N PRO A 140 -17.78 15.39 16.49
CA PRO A 140 -17.19 16.34 15.52
C PRO A 140 -15.66 16.37 15.49
N ALA A 141 -14.97 16.06 16.60
CA ALA A 141 -13.51 16.08 16.65
C ALA A 141 -12.92 14.83 15.99
N MET A 142 -13.51 13.65 16.27
CA MET A 142 -13.17 12.40 15.58
C MET A 142 -13.49 12.47 14.08
N TYR A 143 -14.63 13.06 13.71
CA TYR A 143 -14.98 13.29 12.30
C TYR A 143 -13.95 14.20 11.60
N ALA A 144 -13.54 15.30 12.24
CA ALA A 144 -12.50 16.17 11.71
C ALA A 144 -11.16 15.42 11.57
N GLN A 145 -10.79 14.57 12.53
CA GLN A 145 -9.57 13.76 12.48
C GLN A 145 -9.57 12.78 11.29
N GLU A 146 -10.64 12.00 11.10
CA GLU A 146 -10.71 11.07 9.97
C GLU A 146 -10.82 11.79 8.61
N LEU A 147 -11.39 13.00 8.57
CA LEU A 147 -11.41 13.83 7.37
C LEU A 147 -10.00 14.30 6.98
N GLU A 148 -9.17 14.70 7.95
CA GLU A 148 -7.76 15.04 7.68
C GLU A 148 -6.93 13.81 7.29
N ARG A 149 -7.20 12.63 7.87
CA ARG A 149 -6.56 11.37 7.43
C ARG A 149 -6.93 11.03 5.98
N ALA A 150 -8.21 11.14 5.61
CA ALA A 150 -8.67 10.97 4.24
C ALA A 150 -8.02 11.97 3.27
N LYS A 151 -7.94 13.26 3.63
CA LYS A 151 -7.25 14.29 2.83
C LYS A 151 -5.76 14.00 2.66
N SER A 152 -5.07 13.52 3.69
CA SER A 152 -3.64 13.21 3.62
C SER A 152 -3.36 11.95 2.78
N ALA A 153 -4.19 10.92 2.89
CA ALA A 153 -4.16 9.78 1.97
C ALA A 153 -4.44 10.21 0.51
N TYR A 154 -5.40 11.11 0.29
CA TYR A 154 -5.65 11.72 -1.02
C TYR A 154 -4.44 12.51 -1.55
N ALA A 155 -3.74 13.27 -0.72
CA ALA A 155 -2.56 14.04 -1.13
C ALA A 155 -1.45 13.13 -1.70
N CYS A 156 -1.31 11.90 -1.19
CA CYS A 156 -0.42 10.88 -1.76
C CYS A 156 -0.88 10.40 -3.14
N LEU A 157 -2.19 10.32 -3.38
CA LEU A 157 -2.78 9.84 -4.64
C LEU A 157 -2.97 10.92 -5.70
N LYS A 158 -2.97 12.21 -5.32
CA LYS A 158 -3.18 13.35 -6.23
C LYS A 158 -2.25 13.39 -7.46
N PRO A 159 -0.96 12.98 -7.40
CA PRO A 159 -0.13 12.87 -8.60
C PRO A 159 -0.67 11.83 -9.61
N LEU A 160 -1.35 10.77 -9.13
CA LEU A 160 -2.00 9.79 -10.00
C LEU A 160 -3.26 10.36 -10.66
N SER A 161 -4.14 11.03 -9.90
CA SER A 161 -5.34 11.69 -10.47
C SER A 161 -4.94 12.67 -11.57
N LYS A 162 -3.99 13.57 -11.28
CA LYS A 162 -3.48 14.55 -12.24
C LYS A 162 -2.93 13.90 -13.53
N ARG A 163 -2.02 12.93 -13.43
CA ARG A 163 -1.44 12.24 -14.61
C ARG A 163 -2.50 11.52 -15.45
N ARG A 164 -3.58 11.03 -14.84
CA ARG A 164 -4.69 10.39 -15.56
C ARG A 164 -5.64 11.42 -16.17
N SER A 165 -5.85 12.56 -15.52
CA SER A 165 -6.57 13.70 -16.11
C SER A 165 -5.89 14.24 -17.37
N GLU A 166 -4.56 14.40 -17.31
CA GLU A 166 -3.73 14.84 -18.44
C GLU A 166 -3.81 13.87 -19.62
N TRP A 167 -3.68 12.56 -19.37
CA TRP A 167 -3.79 11.53 -20.42
C TRP A 167 -5.19 11.49 -21.07
N LEU A 168 -6.26 11.55 -20.27
CA LEU A 168 -7.64 11.60 -20.76
C LEU A 168 -8.01 12.96 -21.39
N LYS A 169 -7.10 13.94 -21.38
CA LYS A 169 -7.30 15.31 -21.89
C LYS A 169 -8.49 16.03 -21.24
N ASN A 170 -8.76 15.74 -19.96
CA ASN A 170 -9.87 16.33 -19.19
C ASN A 170 -9.43 17.44 -18.21
N GLY A 171 -8.17 17.87 -18.26
CA GLY A 171 -7.67 19.04 -17.55
C GLY A 171 -7.56 18.82 -16.03
N THR A 172 -8.33 19.57 -15.25
CA THR A 172 -8.38 19.49 -13.77
C THR A 172 -9.56 18.65 -13.25
N ALA A 173 -10.36 18.04 -14.13
CA ALA A 173 -11.67 17.49 -13.78
C ALA A 173 -11.68 16.55 -12.56
N PHE A 174 -10.73 15.61 -12.43
CA PHE A 174 -10.66 14.75 -11.23
C PHE A 174 -10.31 15.52 -9.96
N ASP A 175 -9.36 16.46 -10.02
CA ASP A 175 -8.95 17.26 -8.86
C ASP A 175 -10.11 18.18 -8.40
N ASP A 176 -10.89 18.74 -9.33
CA ASP A 176 -12.08 19.55 -9.05
C ASP A 176 -13.20 18.71 -8.40
N LEU A 177 -13.40 17.47 -8.88
CA LEU A 177 -14.34 16.51 -8.32
C LEU A 177 -13.97 16.12 -6.87
N PHE A 178 -12.69 15.88 -6.59
CA PHE A 178 -12.23 15.61 -5.22
C PHE A 178 -12.33 16.85 -4.33
N ALA A 179 -11.95 18.04 -4.82
CA ALA A 179 -12.06 19.28 -4.05
C ALA A 179 -13.52 19.57 -3.66
N SER A 180 -14.48 19.39 -4.58
CA SER A 180 -15.91 19.51 -4.31
C SER A 180 -16.39 18.48 -3.27
N ALA A 181 -15.94 17.23 -3.37
CA ALA A 181 -16.31 16.17 -2.44
C ALA A 181 -15.77 16.41 -1.02
N PHE A 182 -14.48 16.74 -0.87
CA PHE A 182 -13.89 17.06 0.43
C PHE A 182 -14.45 18.36 1.05
N SER A 183 -14.80 19.35 0.23
CA SER A 183 -15.51 20.56 0.69
C SER A 183 -16.91 20.23 1.23
N THR A 184 -17.62 19.31 0.55
CA THR A 184 -18.92 18.81 1.02
C THR A 184 -18.80 18.06 2.34
N LEU A 185 -17.77 17.22 2.52
CA LEU A 185 -17.53 16.53 3.79
C LEU A 185 -17.11 17.50 4.92
N ALA A 186 -16.41 18.59 4.62
CA ALA A 186 -15.94 19.56 5.61
C ALA A 186 -17.07 20.34 6.32
N SER A 187 -18.29 20.39 5.76
CA SER A 187 -19.44 21.00 6.42
C SER A 187 -20.16 20.08 7.43
N MET A 188 -19.62 18.87 7.66
CA MET A 188 -20.21 17.80 8.48
C MET A 188 -21.71 17.58 8.16
N PRO A 189 -22.05 17.27 6.89
CA PRO A 189 -23.43 17.22 6.44
C PRO A 189 -24.18 16.01 7.02
N GLY A 190 -25.49 15.94 6.79
CA GLY A 190 -26.31 14.80 7.22
C GLY A 190 -25.78 13.46 6.68
N LYS A 191 -25.99 12.38 7.46
CA LYS A 191 -25.41 11.04 7.23
C LYS A 191 -25.55 10.50 5.79
N GLU A 192 -26.68 10.73 5.14
CA GLU A 192 -26.91 10.31 3.75
C GLU A 192 -25.97 11.03 2.76
N THR A 193 -25.71 12.32 2.98
CA THR A 193 -24.78 13.13 2.18
C THR A 193 -23.33 12.71 2.43
N VAL A 194 -22.95 12.42 3.68
CA VAL A 194 -21.62 11.86 4.01
C VAL A 194 -21.43 10.57 3.23
N LYS A 195 -22.34 9.59 3.37
CA LYS A 195 -22.29 8.32 2.66
C LYS A 195 -22.15 8.49 1.14
N LYS A 196 -23.08 9.23 0.50
CA LYS A 196 -23.02 9.45 -0.96
C LYS A 196 -21.72 10.09 -1.42
N THR A 197 -21.10 10.93 -0.58
CA THR A 197 -19.84 11.61 -0.90
C THR A 197 -18.63 10.68 -0.71
N CYS A 198 -18.60 9.89 0.36
CA CYS A 198 -17.61 8.83 0.58
C CYS A 198 -17.63 7.78 -0.54
N ASP A 199 -18.80 7.22 -0.85
CA ASP A 199 -19.01 6.28 -1.95
C ASP A 199 -18.53 6.87 -3.29
N ARG A 200 -18.79 8.15 -3.56
CA ARG A 200 -18.32 8.86 -4.77
C ARG A 200 -16.80 8.99 -4.83
N ILE A 201 -16.12 9.35 -3.73
CA ILE A 201 -14.65 9.45 -3.69
C ILE A 201 -14.02 8.08 -3.96
N ILE A 202 -14.56 7.01 -3.35
CA ILE A 202 -14.08 5.63 -3.54
C ILE A 202 -14.27 5.20 -5.01
N LEU A 203 -15.45 5.42 -5.59
CA LEU A 203 -15.73 5.06 -6.98
C LEU A 203 -14.85 5.84 -7.98
N LEU A 204 -14.60 7.14 -7.74
CA LEU A 204 -13.68 7.95 -8.54
C LEU A 204 -12.25 7.40 -8.51
N PHE A 205 -11.75 6.97 -7.35
CA PHE A 205 -10.42 6.35 -7.29
C PHE A 205 -10.37 4.98 -7.95
N ARG A 206 -11.39 4.14 -7.76
CA ARG A 206 -11.55 2.90 -8.53
C ARG A 206 -11.44 3.16 -10.03
N ASP A 207 -12.10 4.20 -10.54
CA ASP A 207 -12.04 4.57 -11.96
C ASP A 207 -10.63 5.05 -12.37
N ILE A 208 -9.96 5.90 -11.58
CA ILE A 208 -8.58 6.35 -11.82
C ILE A 208 -7.57 5.20 -11.85
N PHE A 209 -7.73 4.20 -10.98
CA PHE A 209 -6.90 3.00 -10.99
C PHE A 209 -7.14 2.16 -12.25
N ILE A 210 -8.38 1.98 -12.70
CA ILE A 210 -8.66 1.27 -13.97
C ILE A 210 -8.21 2.07 -15.20
N TYR A 211 -8.37 3.39 -15.23
CA TYR A 211 -7.76 4.24 -16.26
C TYR A 211 -6.22 4.12 -16.27
N SER A 212 -5.60 3.84 -15.12
CA SER A 212 -4.18 3.54 -15.06
C SER A 212 -3.85 2.18 -15.70
N VAL A 213 -4.65 1.14 -15.45
CA VAL A 213 -4.52 -0.15 -16.18
C VAL A 213 -4.62 0.06 -17.70
N PHE A 214 -5.59 0.82 -18.19
CA PHE A 214 -5.71 1.13 -19.62
C PHE A 214 -4.50 1.90 -20.19
N TYR A 215 -3.97 2.87 -19.44
CA TYR A 215 -2.75 3.59 -19.83
C TYR A 215 -1.53 2.67 -19.90
N GLU A 216 -1.35 1.79 -18.90
CA GLU A 216 -0.22 0.86 -18.91
C GLU A 216 -0.35 -0.18 -20.04
N LEU A 217 -1.57 -0.66 -20.34
CA LEU A 217 -1.85 -1.51 -21.50
C LEU A 217 -1.49 -0.85 -22.84
N PHE A 218 -1.76 0.45 -22.99
CA PHE A 218 -1.32 1.23 -24.16
C PHE A 218 0.22 1.35 -24.22
N GLY A 219 0.88 1.49 -23.06
CA GLY A 219 2.34 1.39 -22.97
C GLY A 219 2.88 0.03 -23.44
N ILE A 220 2.26 -1.08 -23.03
CA ILE A 220 2.64 -2.42 -23.52
C ILE A 220 2.45 -2.51 -25.03
N GLU A 221 1.29 -2.08 -25.55
CA GLU A 221 0.97 -2.12 -26.99
C GLU A 221 2.01 -1.36 -27.84
N THR A 222 2.45 -0.19 -27.38
CA THR A 222 3.42 0.65 -28.10
C THR A 222 4.88 0.22 -27.97
N SER A 223 5.25 -0.47 -26.89
CA SER A 223 6.63 -0.96 -26.66
C SER A 223 6.85 -2.44 -27.02
N ARG A 224 5.79 -3.21 -27.30
CA ARG A 224 5.88 -4.64 -27.59
C ARG A 224 6.76 -4.90 -28.82
N GLY A 225 7.83 -5.67 -28.62
CA GLY A 225 8.80 -6.00 -29.68
C GLY A 225 9.90 -4.95 -29.91
N THR A 226 9.89 -3.83 -29.19
CA THR A 226 10.93 -2.77 -29.29
C THR A 226 11.63 -2.49 -27.97
N ASP A 227 10.90 -2.47 -26.84
CA ASP A 227 11.44 -2.25 -25.50
C ASP A 227 10.80 -3.20 -24.47
N ASN A 228 11.44 -4.35 -24.28
CA ASN A 228 11.02 -5.37 -23.32
C ASN A 228 11.02 -4.85 -21.87
N ILE A 229 11.94 -3.95 -21.50
CA ILE A 229 12.04 -3.41 -20.14
C ILE A 229 10.84 -2.50 -19.86
N THR A 230 10.46 -1.66 -20.81
CA THR A 230 9.23 -0.87 -20.70
C THR A 230 8.00 -1.78 -20.67
N CYS A 231 7.92 -2.86 -21.46
CA CYS A 231 6.80 -3.81 -21.35
C CYS A 231 6.71 -4.47 -19.97
N GLU A 232 7.84 -4.89 -19.37
CA GLU A 232 7.89 -5.47 -18.03
C GLU A 232 7.50 -4.46 -16.94
N GLU A 233 7.99 -3.22 -17.04
CA GLU A 233 7.59 -2.10 -16.18
C GLU A 233 6.07 -1.88 -16.23
N LYS A 234 5.51 -1.78 -17.44
CA LYS A 234 4.09 -1.53 -17.66
C LYS A 234 3.22 -2.68 -17.17
N MET A 235 3.66 -3.93 -17.35
CA MET A 235 2.94 -5.11 -16.85
C MET A 235 2.89 -5.15 -15.32
N ALA A 236 4.01 -4.83 -14.65
CA ALA A 236 4.07 -4.74 -13.19
C ALA A 236 3.17 -3.61 -12.65
N GLU A 237 3.23 -2.41 -13.24
CA GLU A 237 2.34 -1.30 -12.88
C GLU A 237 0.86 -1.66 -13.07
N ALA A 238 0.49 -2.20 -14.23
CA ALA A 238 -0.89 -2.55 -14.57
C ALA A 238 -1.48 -3.58 -13.61
N ARG A 239 -0.70 -4.61 -13.24
CA ARG A 239 -1.10 -5.63 -12.28
C ARG A 239 -1.45 -5.02 -10.92
N ILE A 240 -0.59 -4.16 -10.36
CA ILE A 240 -0.81 -3.58 -9.02
C ILE A 240 -2.00 -2.62 -9.04
N PHE A 241 -2.18 -1.87 -10.13
CA PHE A 241 -3.38 -1.04 -10.32
C PHE A 241 -4.66 -1.88 -10.38
N LEU A 242 -4.67 -2.99 -11.12
CA LEU A 242 -5.81 -3.90 -11.18
C LEU A 242 -6.10 -4.53 -9.81
N GLU A 243 -5.09 -5.08 -9.12
CA GLU A 243 -5.23 -5.66 -7.77
C GLU A 243 -5.86 -4.69 -6.76
N SER A 244 -5.63 -3.38 -6.93
CA SER A 244 -6.20 -2.32 -6.09
C SER A 244 -7.68 -2.05 -6.39
N ALA A 245 -8.10 -2.23 -7.65
CA ALA A 245 -9.47 -1.98 -8.12
C ALA A 245 -10.37 -3.23 -8.11
N LEU A 246 -9.80 -4.44 -8.15
CA LEU A 246 -10.54 -5.72 -8.14
C LEU A 246 -11.58 -5.87 -7.01
N PRO A 247 -11.40 -5.36 -5.77
CA PRO A 247 -12.43 -5.40 -4.73
C PRO A 247 -13.76 -4.71 -5.12
N PHE A 248 -13.73 -3.83 -6.12
CA PHE A 248 -14.89 -3.08 -6.63
C PHE A 248 -15.41 -3.63 -7.98
N CYS A 249 -14.84 -4.74 -8.46
CA CYS A 249 -15.25 -5.41 -9.69
C CYS A 249 -16.68 -5.95 -9.55
N ARG A 250 -17.60 -5.49 -10.41
CA ARG A 250 -19.04 -5.80 -10.26
C ARG A 250 -19.44 -7.15 -10.84
N GLN A 251 -18.58 -7.75 -11.67
CA GLN A 251 -18.90 -8.94 -12.45
C GLN A 251 -17.79 -9.99 -12.28
N GLN A 252 -17.97 -10.90 -11.31
CA GLN A 252 -16.97 -11.92 -10.93
C GLN A 252 -16.45 -12.76 -12.10
N GLN A 253 -17.29 -12.99 -13.12
CA GLN A 253 -16.91 -13.69 -14.35
C GLN A 253 -15.75 -13.05 -15.12
N PHE A 254 -15.51 -11.73 -14.98
CA PHE A 254 -14.40 -11.02 -15.60
C PHE A 254 -13.21 -10.79 -14.64
N CYS A 255 -13.47 -10.70 -13.33
CA CYS A 255 -12.43 -10.40 -12.34
C CYS A 255 -11.31 -11.47 -12.30
N VAL A 256 -11.67 -12.76 -12.37
CA VAL A 256 -10.70 -13.88 -12.33
C VAL A 256 -9.91 -14.02 -13.65
N PRO A 257 -10.52 -13.97 -14.85
CA PRO A 257 -9.77 -13.89 -16.11
C PRO A 257 -8.81 -12.70 -16.18
N LEU A 258 -9.24 -11.51 -15.77
CA LEU A 258 -8.38 -10.32 -15.73
C LEU A 258 -7.18 -10.54 -14.79
N ALA A 259 -7.42 -10.97 -13.55
CA ALA A 259 -6.34 -11.28 -12.62
C ALA A 259 -5.35 -12.30 -13.21
N THR A 260 -5.86 -13.34 -13.88
CA THR A 260 -5.05 -14.37 -14.53
C THR A 260 -4.24 -13.82 -15.72
N ALA A 261 -4.81 -12.93 -16.53
CA ALA A 261 -4.13 -12.30 -17.66
C ALA A 261 -2.91 -11.47 -17.20
N PHE A 262 -3.05 -10.69 -16.12
CA PHE A 262 -1.97 -9.89 -15.55
C PHE A 262 -0.93 -10.69 -14.74
N HIS A 263 -1.03 -12.02 -14.69
CA HIS A 263 -0.01 -12.92 -14.16
C HIS A 263 0.78 -13.67 -15.26
N LYS A 264 0.45 -13.49 -16.54
CA LYS A 264 1.19 -14.06 -17.68
C LYS A 264 2.38 -13.17 -18.10
N ASP A 265 3.20 -13.67 -19.01
CA ASP A 265 4.15 -12.83 -19.76
C ASP A 265 3.37 -11.79 -20.59
N TYR A 266 3.87 -10.55 -20.68
CA TYR A 266 3.26 -9.49 -21.47
C TYR A 266 3.18 -9.82 -22.97
N ARG A 267 3.94 -10.80 -23.46
CA ARG A 267 3.89 -11.33 -24.83
C ARG A 267 2.60 -12.10 -25.10
N ASP A 268 2.11 -12.83 -24.11
CA ASP A 268 0.89 -13.66 -24.19
C ASP A 268 -0.39 -12.88 -23.86
N LEU A 269 -0.26 -11.58 -23.54
CA LEU A 269 -1.38 -10.72 -23.17
C LEU A 269 -2.15 -10.27 -24.42
N ASP A 270 -3.36 -10.79 -24.59
CA ASP A 270 -4.34 -10.24 -25.53
C ASP A 270 -4.87 -8.91 -25.00
N ILE A 271 -4.34 -7.81 -25.54
CA ILE A 271 -4.63 -6.46 -25.07
C ILE A 271 -6.08 -6.06 -25.38
N GLU A 272 -6.62 -6.42 -26.55
CA GLU A 272 -7.99 -6.04 -26.92
C GLU A 272 -9.01 -6.80 -26.08
N LYS A 273 -8.84 -8.12 -25.93
CA LYS A 273 -9.69 -8.93 -25.05
C LYS A 273 -9.64 -8.44 -23.60
N THR A 274 -8.45 -8.04 -23.12
CA THR A 274 -8.27 -7.47 -21.77
C THR A 274 -8.98 -6.12 -21.62
N ARG A 275 -8.96 -5.26 -22.65
CA ARG A 275 -9.70 -3.97 -22.65
C ARG A 275 -11.21 -4.18 -22.59
N GLU A 276 -11.74 -5.12 -23.39
CA GLU A 276 -13.16 -5.50 -23.33
C GLU A 276 -13.56 -6.01 -21.94
N ASP A 277 -12.76 -6.93 -21.36
CA ASP A 277 -13.04 -7.49 -20.03
C ASP A 277 -12.95 -6.42 -18.93
N LEU A 278 -12.06 -5.42 -19.05
CA LEU A 278 -12.01 -4.27 -18.14
C LEU A 278 -13.29 -3.41 -18.22
N PHE A 279 -13.76 -3.08 -19.43
CA PHE A 279 -15.03 -2.34 -19.57
C PHE A 279 -16.24 -3.12 -19.04
N ALA A 280 -16.26 -4.44 -19.24
CA ALA A 280 -17.33 -5.31 -18.73
C ALA A 280 -17.27 -5.50 -17.20
N ALA A 281 -16.07 -5.66 -16.62
CA ALA A 281 -15.84 -5.78 -15.18
C ALA A 281 -16.22 -4.49 -14.41
N PHE A 282 -15.97 -3.33 -15.01
CA PHE A 282 -16.11 -2.01 -14.40
C PHE A 282 -17.05 -1.11 -15.21
N PRO A 283 -18.36 -1.40 -15.24
CA PRO A 283 -19.33 -0.57 -15.96
C PRO A 283 -19.41 0.84 -15.35
N GLY A 284 -19.62 1.83 -16.23
CA GLY A 284 -19.69 3.26 -15.88
C GLY A 284 -18.42 4.07 -16.17
N LEU A 285 -17.34 3.43 -16.66
CA LEU A 285 -16.17 4.11 -17.21
C LEU A 285 -16.51 4.84 -18.51
N ASP A 286 -15.86 5.97 -18.78
CA ASP A 286 -16.00 6.69 -20.06
C ASP A 286 -15.17 5.98 -21.14
N THR A 287 -15.78 4.99 -21.78
CA THR A 287 -15.21 4.21 -22.88
C THR A 287 -14.73 5.11 -24.02
N HIS A 288 -15.47 6.18 -24.35
CA HIS A 288 -15.11 7.08 -25.43
C HIS A 288 -13.87 7.92 -25.09
N ALA A 289 -13.75 8.42 -23.86
CA ALA A 289 -12.54 9.11 -23.40
C ALA A 289 -11.31 8.18 -23.41
N VAL A 290 -11.46 6.92 -22.98
CA VAL A 290 -10.36 5.94 -22.99
C VAL A 290 -9.89 5.61 -24.40
N LEU A 291 -10.81 5.28 -25.32
CA LEU A 291 -10.46 4.95 -26.70
C LEU A 291 -9.76 6.13 -27.38
N LYS A 292 -10.36 7.33 -27.29
CA LYS A 292 -9.80 8.58 -27.81
C LYS A 292 -8.43 8.95 -27.22
N ALA A 293 -8.18 8.63 -25.94
CA ALA A 293 -6.88 8.84 -25.30
C ALA A 293 -5.82 7.82 -25.77
N SER A 294 -6.24 6.60 -26.14
CA SER A 294 -5.39 5.58 -26.76
C SER A 294 -5.19 5.73 -28.28
N GLY A 295 -5.86 6.71 -28.92
CA GLY A 295 -5.80 6.90 -30.37
C GLY A 295 -6.60 5.88 -31.17
N LYS A 296 -7.62 5.27 -30.56
CA LYS A 296 -8.59 4.34 -31.17
C LYS A 296 -9.96 5.00 -31.30
#